data_AF-A0A382CVW3-F1
#
_entry.id   AF-A0A382CVW3-F1
#
_cell.length_a   1.000
_cell.length_b   1.000
_cell.length_c   1.000
_cell.angle_alpha   90.00
_cell.angle_beta   90.00
_cell.angle_gamma   90.00
#
_symmetry.space_group_name_H-M   'P 1'
#
loop_
_entity.id
_entity.type
_entity.pdbx_description
1 polymer ?
#
loop_
_entity_poly.entity_id
_entity_poly.type
_entity_poly.pdbx_seq_one_letter_code
_entity_poly.pdbx_strand_id
1 'polypeptide(L)'
;MILLVIVASILIAAITIIQFNKQSKEYHEQRLERKENHLILNLNYFLSESKTESLDSIPQNKINEITDIHEIPFELYGLQGNLLKSSIPSSINNFDKILSPEILIFFQKENKTRYVKDNEESKYSKSSYNLIYNNKIPIGIIHMPYYIDDALSRKELESFLMNLGIVYINMLLIAFVFAYFLSNYITQSLTRISQRIKTTKLN
;
A
#
# COMPACT_ATOMS: atom_id res chain seq x y z
N MET A 1 -32.67 -19.48 6.12
CA MET A 1 -32.20 -18.25 6.77
C MET A 1 -30.75 -18.37 7.25
N ILE A 2 -30.42 -19.35 8.09
CA ILE A 2 -29.05 -19.55 8.63
C ILE A 2 -28.00 -19.77 7.52
N LEU A 3 -28.29 -20.61 6.52
CA LEU A 3 -27.40 -20.82 5.37
C LEU A 3 -27.05 -19.50 4.66
N LEU A 4 -28.06 -18.63 4.47
CA LEU A 4 -27.89 -17.33 3.81
C LEU A 4 -26.99 -16.40 4.62
N VAL A 5 -27.15 -16.39 5.95
CA VAL A 5 -26.31 -15.59 6.86
C VAL A 5 -24.86 -16.08 6.82
N ILE A 6 -24.64 -17.40 6.83
CA ILE A 6 -23.28 -17.98 6.75
C ILE A 6 -22.61 -17.59 5.44
N VAL A 7 -23.30 -17.74 4.31
CA VAL A 7 -22.76 -17.38 2.99
C VAL A 7 -22.45 -15.88 2.91
N ALA A 8 -23.33 -15.02 3.43
CA ALA A 8 -23.10 -13.58 3.47
C ALA A 8 -21.87 -13.23 4.32
N SER A 9 -21.72 -13.82 5.51
CA SER A 9 -20.56 -13.58 6.36
C SER A 9 -19.24 -13.99 5.71
N ILE A 10 -19.20 -15.13 5.01
CA ILE A 10 -18.01 -15.59 4.27
C ILE A 10 -17.67 -14.61 3.15
N LEU A 11 -18.66 -14.15 2.38
CA LEU A 11 -18.46 -13.18 1.30
C LEU A 11 -17.91 -11.85 1.82
N ILE A 12 -18.42 -11.35 2.95
CA ILE A 12 -17.95 -10.11 3.55
C ILE A 12 -16.51 -10.28 4.06
N ALA A 13 -16.20 -11.37 4.77
CA ALA A 13 -14.83 -11.64 5.20
C ALA A 13 -13.84 -11.66 4.02
N ALA A 14 -14.22 -12.33 2.91
CA ALA A 14 -13.40 -12.40 1.71
C ALA A 14 -13.16 -11.01 1.08
N ILE A 15 -14.22 -10.21 0.89
CA ILE A 15 -14.07 -8.88 0.28
C ILE A 15 -13.28 -7.93 1.18
N THR A 16 -13.41 -8.05 2.51
CA THR A 16 -12.66 -7.21 3.45
C THR A 16 -11.17 -7.53 3.42
N ILE A 17 -10.77 -8.79 3.32
CA ILE A 17 -9.36 -9.17 3.16
C ILE A 17 -8.78 -8.58 1.86
N ILE A 18 -9.53 -8.66 0.76
CA ILE A 18 -9.12 -8.09 -0.54
C ILE A 18 -8.97 -6.56 -0.42
N GLN A 19 -9.98 -5.89 0.16
CA GLN A 19 -9.99 -4.44 0.31
C GLN A 19 -8.84 -3.95 1.19
N PHE A 20 -8.55 -4.64 2.29
CA PHE A 20 -7.45 -4.29 3.17
C PHE A 20 -6.09 -4.40 2.46
N ASN A 21 -5.85 -5.50 1.75
CA ASN A 21 -4.61 -5.69 0.99
C ASN A 21 -4.42 -4.59 -0.06
N LYS A 22 -5.50 -4.21 -0.75
CA LYS A 22 -5.49 -3.11 -1.72
C LYS A 22 -5.17 -1.77 -1.03
N GLN A 23 -5.86 -1.46 0.06
CA GLN A 23 -5.71 -0.20 0.79
C GLN A 23 -4.30 -0.08 1.40
N SER A 24 -3.74 -1.17 1.93
CA SER A 24 -2.38 -1.21 2.45
C SER A 24 -1.37 -0.88 1.34
N LYS A 25 -1.47 -1.56 0.18
CA LYS A 25 -0.59 -1.30 -0.97
C LYS A 25 -0.66 0.15 -1.42
N GLU A 26 -1.86 0.69 -1.59
CA GLU A 26 -2.10 2.07 -2.02
C GLU A 26 -1.56 3.08 -0.98
N TYR A 27 -1.77 2.83 0.31
CA TYR A 27 -1.23 3.66 1.39
C TYR A 27 0.30 3.71 1.39
N HIS A 28 0.96 2.56 1.22
CA HIS A 28 2.40 2.50 1.15
C HIS A 28 2.95 3.22 -0.09
N GLU A 29 2.28 3.12 -1.24
CA GLU A 29 2.66 3.84 -2.46
C GLU A 29 2.52 5.36 -2.30
N GLN A 30 1.41 5.85 -1.76
CA GLN A 30 1.20 7.27 -1.49
C GLN A 30 2.17 7.81 -0.42
N ARG A 31 2.46 7.01 0.61
CA ARG A 31 3.42 7.39 1.65
C ARG A 31 4.83 7.51 1.07
N LEU A 32 5.23 6.56 0.23
CA LEU A 32 6.50 6.61 -0.49
C LEU A 32 6.56 7.87 -1.36
N GLU A 33 5.56 8.11 -2.22
CA GLU A 33 5.51 9.29 -3.08
C GLU A 33 5.62 10.62 -2.31
N ARG A 34 4.93 10.75 -1.17
CA ARG A 34 5.05 11.95 -0.32
C ARG A 34 6.46 12.15 0.22
N LYS A 35 7.09 11.08 0.70
CA LYS A 35 8.48 11.14 1.20
C LYS A 35 9.47 11.47 0.09
N GLU A 36 9.30 10.88 -1.09
CA GLU A 36 10.11 11.20 -2.28
C GLU A 36 10.00 12.68 -2.64
N ASN A 37 8.77 13.19 -2.74
CA ASN A 37 8.52 14.58 -3.11
C ASN A 37 9.12 15.57 -2.10
N HIS A 38 9.03 15.27 -0.80
CA HIS A 38 9.64 16.10 0.23
C HIS A 38 11.17 16.09 0.16
N LEU A 39 11.77 14.93 -0.12
CA LEU A 39 13.22 14.80 -0.27
C LEU A 39 13.71 15.56 -1.51
N ILE A 40 13.05 15.37 -2.66
CA ILE A 40 13.35 16.08 -3.91
C ILE A 40 13.19 17.58 -3.72
N LEU A 41 12.14 18.03 -3.02
CA LEU A 41 11.93 19.45 -2.73
C LEU A 41 13.05 20.02 -1.86
N ASN A 42 13.48 19.30 -0.83
CA ASN A 42 14.60 19.72 0.03
C ASN A 42 15.91 19.81 -0.78
N LEU A 43 16.17 18.83 -1.64
CA LEU A 43 17.33 18.82 -2.52
C LEU A 43 17.30 19.98 -3.52
N ASN A 44 16.16 20.23 -4.16
CA ASN A 44 15.98 21.35 -5.09
C ASN A 44 16.14 22.71 -4.39
N TYR A 45 15.64 22.84 -3.16
CA TYR A 45 15.83 24.03 -2.35
C TYR A 45 17.32 24.27 -2.09
N PHE A 46 18.05 23.24 -1.65
CA PHE A 46 19.50 23.32 -1.45
C PHE A 46 20.23 23.74 -2.74
N LEU A 47 19.95 23.08 -3.88
CA LEU A 47 20.57 23.40 -5.16
C LEU A 47 20.33 24.85 -5.59
N SER A 48 19.11 25.36 -5.36
CA SER A 48 18.76 26.74 -5.68
C SER A 48 19.51 27.75 -4.80
N GLU A 49 19.66 27.46 -3.51
CA GLU A 49 20.31 28.35 -2.54
C GLU A 49 21.83 28.35 -2.72
N SER A 50 22.42 27.18 -2.97
CA SER A 50 23.85 27.03 -3.22
C SER A 50 24.26 27.42 -4.65
N LYS A 51 23.31 27.84 -5.51
CA LYS A 51 23.51 28.14 -6.95
C LYS A 51 24.28 27.04 -7.68
N THR A 52 24.08 25.80 -7.26
CA THR A 52 24.82 24.65 -7.75
C THR A 52 24.08 24.05 -8.94
N GLU A 53 24.75 23.96 -10.08
CA GLU A 53 24.14 23.46 -11.32
C GLU A 53 24.23 21.94 -11.47
N SER A 54 25.20 21.30 -10.79
CA SER A 54 25.47 19.85 -10.89
C SER A 54 25.31 19.12 -9.57
N LEU A 55 24.69 17.94 -9.62
CA LEU A 55 24.54 17.02 -8.47
C LEU A 55 25.88 16.58 -7.88
N ASP A 56 26.94 16.51 -8.68
CA ASP A 56 28.29 16.12 -8.23
C ASP A 56 28.88 17.08 -7.21
N SER A 57 28.47 18.35 -7.29
CA SER A 57 28.96 19.43 -6.44
C SER A 57 28.27 19.46 -5.07
N ILE A 58 27.24 18.64 -4.84
CA ILE A 58 26.60 18.52 -3.53
C ILE A 58 27.59 17.88 -2.55
N PRO A 59 27.93 18.55 -1.44
CA PRO A 59 28.87 18.00 -0.48
C PRO A 59 28.24 16.83 0.31
N GLN A 60 29.05 15.82 0.62
CA GLN A 60 28.58 14.56 1.22
C GLN A 60 27.88 14.75 2.57
N ASN A 61 28.32 15.73 3.36
CA ASN A 61 27.68 16.10 4.62
C ASN A 61 26.19 16.45 4.42
N LYS A 62 25.85 17.14 3.33
CA LYS A 62 24.47 17.52 3.02
C LYS A 62 23.63 16.32 2.59
N ILE A 63 24.22 15.39 1.84
CA ILE A 63 23.56 14.12 1.48
C ILE A 63 23.18 13.35 2.74
N ASN A 64 24.13 13.20 3.67
CA ASN A 64 23.88 12.51 4.94
C ASN A 64 22.83 13.25 5.78
N GLU A 65 22.91 14.58 5.88
CA GLU A 65 21.92 15.39 6.60
C GLU A 65 20.49 15.20 6.05
N ILE A 66 20.33 15.20 4.72
CA ILE A 66 19.03 14.97 4.07
C ILE A 66 18.53 13.55 4.37
N THR A 67 19.41 12.54 4.32
CA THR A 67 19.06 11.17 4.69
C THR A 67 18.61 11.06 6.13
N ASP A 68 19.29 11.72 7.06
CA ASP A 68 18.95 11.73 8.48
C ASP A 68 17.61 12.43 8.73
N ILE A 69 17.31 13.52 8.02
CA ILE A 69 16.04 14.25 8.13
C ILE A 69 14.85 13.43 7.60
N HIS A 70 15.01 12.77 6.45
CA HIS A 70 13.91 12.06 5.77
C HIS A 70 13.83 10.58 6.15
N GLU A 71 14.82 10.08 6.90
CA GLU A 71 15.00 8.68 7.29
C GLU A 71 14.90 7.71 6.11
N ILE A 72 15.36 8.15 4.93
CA ILE A 72 15.40 7.34 3.72
C ILE A 72 16.78 7.48 3.08
N PRO A 73 17.51 6.37 2.93
CA PRO A 73 18.71 6.37 2.12
C PRO A 73 18.38 6.60 0.65
N PHE A 74 19.24 7.33 -0.06
CA PHE A 74 19.06 7.62 -1.48
C PHE A 74 20.40 7.73 -2.20
N GLU A 75 20.33 7.63 -3.52
CA GLU A 75 21.47 7.69 -4.41
C GLU A 75 21.16 8.63 -5.57
N LEU A 76 22.19 9.36 -6.01
CA LEU A 76 22.11 10.33 -7.09
C LEU A 76 22.94 9.83 -8.25
N TYR A 77 22.32 9.80 -9.42
CA TYR A 77 22.91 9.35 -10.66
C TYR A 77 22.84 10.45 -11.72
N GLY A 78 23.82 10.45 -12.63
CA GLY A 78 23.78 11.28 -13.82
C GLY A 78 22.70 10.79 -14.79
N LEU A 79 22.40 11.59 -15.81
CA LEU A 79 21.46 11.19 -16.87
C LEU A 79 21.95 9.98 -17.68
N GLN A 80 23.25 9.72 -17.66
CA GLN A 80 23.88 8.54 -18.28
C GLN A 80 23.84 7.30 -17.36
N GLY A 81 23.30 7.43 -16.15
CA GLY A 81 23.17 6.34 -15.19
C GLY A 81 24.40 6.07 -14.33
N ASN A 82 25.44 6.91 -14.39
CA ASN A 82 26.61 6.82 -13.53
C ASN A 82 26.32 7.34 -12.12
N LEU A 83 26.70 6.60 -11.08
CA LEU A 83 26.55 7.03 -9.69
C LEU A 83 27.41 8.26 -9.39
N LEU A 84 26.78 9.32 -8.90
CA LEU A 84 27.41 10.59 -8.54
C LEU A 84 27.65 10.67 -7.02
N LYS A 85 26.59 10.42 -6.24
CA LYS A 85 26.60 10.45 -4.77
C LYS A 85 25.70 9.34 -4.22
N SER A 86 26.04 8.84 -3.05
CA SER A 86 25.21 7.87 -2.33
C SER A 86 25.22 8.24 -0.85
N SER A 87 24.05 8.16 -0.21
CA SER A 87 23.95 8.20 1.24
C SER A 87 24.09 6.81 1.87
N ILE A 88 24.13 5.76 1.05
CA ILE A 88 24.21 4.37 1.49
C ILE A 88 25.67 4.08 1.88
N PRO A 89 25.93 3.54 3.08
CA PRO A 89 27.28 3.16 3.48
C PRO A 89 27.89 2.20 2.46
N SER A 90 29.14 2.46 2.07
CA SER A 90 29.85 1.65 1.07
C SER A 90 30.02 0.19 1.46
N SER A 91 29.87 -0.15 2.75
CA SER A 91 29.88 -1.52 3.29
C SER A 91 28.62 -2.33 2.97
N ILE A 92 27.51 -1.65 2.66
CA ILE A 92 26.19 -2.23 2.35
C ILE A 92 25.90 -2.09 0.83
N ASN A 93 26.70 -1.29 0.13
CA ASN A 93 26.40 -0.89 -1.24
C ASN A 93 26.76 -2.00 -2.25
N ASN A 94 25.87 -2.98 -2.38
CA ASN A 94 25.86 -3.96 -3.46
C ASN A 94 25.08 -3.48 -4.70
N PHE A 95 24.57 -2.23 -4.71
CA PHE A 95 23.88 -1.70 -5.87
C PHE A 95 24.88 -1.37 -6.98
N ASP A 96 24.49 -1.69 -8.22
CA ASP A 96 25.33 -1.45 -9.38
C ASP A 96 25.70 0.04 -9.46
N LYS A 97 26.99 0.32 -9.67
CA LYS A 97 27.50 1.69 -9.89
C LYS A 97 26.88 2.37 -11.12
N ILE A 98 26.16 1.60 -11.94
CA ILE A 98 25.52 1.99 -13.18
C ILE A 98 24.06 1.53 -13.14
N LEU A 99 23.13 2.43 -13.46
CA LEU A 99 21.71 2.07 -13.59
C LEU A 99 21.50 1.02 -14.69
N SER A 100 20.51 0.14 -14.46
CA SER A 100 20.06 -0.79 -15.49
C SER A 100 19.60 -0.02 -16.76
N PRO A 101 19.96 -0.50 -17.97
CA PRO A 101 19.54 0.11 -19.23
C PRO A 101 18.02 0.28 -19.37
N GLU A 102 17.23 -0.60 -18.76
CA GLU A 102 15.77 -0.52 -18.77
C GLU A 102 15.25 0.81 -18.18
N ILE A 103 15.86 1.25 -17.08
CA ILE A 103 15.47 2.46 -16.36
C ILE A 103 15.85 3.70 -17.20
N LEU A 104 17.03 3.69 -17.81
CA LEU A 104 17.48 4.78 -18.69
C LEU A 104 16.57 4.92 -19.92
N ILE A 105 16.20 3.80 -20.55
CA ILE A 105 15.25 3.78 -21.68
C ILE A 105 13.86 4.27 -21.25
N PHE A 106 13.44 4.00 -20.01
CA PHE A 106 12.16 4.49 -19.50
C PHE A 106 12.12 6.02 -19.43
N PHE A 107 13.19 6.66 -18.93
CA PHE A 107 13.28 8.13 -18.81
C PHE A 107 13.54 8.84 -20.14
N GLN A 108 13.97 8.13 -21.18
CA GLN A 108 14.05 8.67 -22.55
C GLN A 108 12.68 8.81 -23.22
N LYS A 109 11.62 8.17 -22.70
CA LYS A 109 10.25 8.31 -23.22
C LYS A 109 9.63 9.62 -22.74
N GLU A 110 8.96 10.34 -23.63
CA GLU A 110 8.31 11.62 -23.31
C GLU A 110 7.31 11.49 -22.13
N ASN A 111 7.26 12.54 -21.30
CA ASN A 111 6.36 12.69 -20.13
C ASN A 111 6.53 11.70 -18.97
N LYS A 112 7.63 10.94 -18.90
CA LYS A 112 7.89 10.04 -17.78
C LYS A 112 8.90 10.61 -16.80
N THR A 113 8.44 10.93 -15.59
CA THR A 113 9.29 11.53 -14.54
C THR A 113 9.61 10.57 -13.39
N ARG A 114 8.79 9.53 -13.21
CA ARG A 114 8.91 8.58 -12.10
C ARG A 114 8.76 7.13 -12.58
N TYR A 115 9.65 6.26 -12.12
CA TYR A 115 9.63 4.82 -12.34
C TYR A 115 9.74 4.10 -10.99
N VAL A 116 8.85 3.15 -10.74
CA VAL A 116 8.91 2.32 -9.53
C VAL A 116 9.13 0.88 -9.96
N LYS A 117 10.16 0.25 -9.42
CA LYS A 117 10.47 -1.16 -9.61
C LYS A 117 10.21 -1.91 -8.31
N ASP A 118 9.40 -2.97 -8.41
CA ASP A 118 9.32 -3.96 -7.34
C ASP A 118 10.63 -4.75 -7.33
N ASN A 119 11.26 -4.91 -6.17
CA ASN A 119 12.52 -5.64 -6.08
C ASN A 119 12.24 -7.15 -6.16
N GLU A 120 12.95 -7.87 -7.04
CA GLU A 120 12.73 -9.30 -7.24
C GLU A 120 13.17 -10.12 -6.02
N GLU A 121 14.13 -9.62 -5.24
CA GLU A 121 14.68 -10.32 -4.08
C GLU A 121 13.79 -10.24 -2.82
N SER A 122 12.92 -9.24 -2.70
CA SER A 122 11.97 -9.19 -1.59
C SER A 122 10.68 -8.43 -1.91
N LYS A 123 9.55 -9.04 -1.53
CA LYS A 123 8.20 -8.46 -1.63
C LYS A 123 8.04 -7.15 -0.83
N TYR A 124 8.98 -6.88 0.07
CA TYR A 124 8.99 -5.75 1.00
C TYR A 124 10.04 -4.70 0.64
N SER A 125 10.64 -4.75 -0.55
CA SER A 125 11.55 -3.72 -1.05
C SER A 125 11.02 -3.19 -2.37
N LYS A 126 10.87 -1.87 -2.45
CA LYS A 126 10.60 -1.16 -3.70
C LYS A 126 11.74 -0.20 -3.97
N SER A 127 12.13 -0.07 -5.22
CA SER A 127 13.10 0.94 -5.66
C SER A 127 12.36 1.98 -6.49
N SER A 128 12.40 3.22 -6.05
CA SER A 128 11.85 4.34 -6.81
C SER A 128 12.96 5.11 -7.50
N TYR A 129 12.70 5.50 -8.74
CA TYR A 129 13.59 6.31 -9.57
C TYR A 129 12.81 7.54 -10.02
N ASN A 130 13.39 8.73 -9.84
CA ASN A 130 12.74 9.97 -10.22
C ASN A 130 13.75 10.92 -10.88
N LEU A 131 13.28 11.76 -11.81
CA LEU A 131 14.11 12.79 -12.43
C LEU A 131 14.20 14.01 -11.52
N ILE A 132 15.42 14.48 -11.29
CA ILE A 132 15.68 15.74 -10.62
C ILE A 132 15.85 16.83 -11.67
N TYR A 133 15.18 17.96 -11.45
CA TYR A 133 15.21 19.11 -12.34
C TYR A 133 15.83 20.32 -11.66
N ASN A 134 16.71 21.01 -12.37
CA ASN A 134 17.15 22.36 -12.03
C ASN A 134 16.59 23.32 -13.09
N ASN A 135 15.78 24.29 -12.68
CA ASN A 135 15.16 25.27 -13.58
C ASN A 135 14.52 24.66 -14.84
N LYS A 136 13.78 23.54 -14.70
CA LYS A 136 13.12 22.74 -15.77
C LYS A 136 14.04 21.89 -16.64
N ILE A 137 15.35 21.91 -16.41
CA ILE A 137 16.31 21.04 -17.09
C ILE A 137 16.57 19.81 -16.22
N PRO A 138 16.40 18.57 -16.73
CA PRO A 138 16.74 17.38 -15.96
C PRO A 138 18.26 17.35 -15.74
N ILE A 139 18.70 17.22 -14.50
CA ILE A 139 20.12 17.22 -14.12
C ILE A 139 20.62 15.84 -13.70
N GLY A 140 19.71 14.94 -13.32
CA GLY A 140 20.05 13.57 -12.94
C GLY A 140 18.85 12.77 -12.47
N ILE A 141 19.12 11.56 -12.00
CA ILE A 141 18.14 10.59 -11.50
C ILE A 141 18.42 10.36 -10.03
N ILE A 142 17.38 10.39 -9.21
CA ILE A 142 17.44 9.94 -7.82
C ILE A 142 16.87 8.54 -7.69
N HIS A 143 17.62 7.66 -7.04
CA HIS A 143 17.19 6.33 -6.65
C HIS A 143 16.94 6.32 -5.14
N MET A 144 15.79 5.78 -4.72
CA MET A 144 15.42 5.63 -3.32
C MET A 144 15.00 4.17 -3.08
N PRO A 145 15.82 3.35 -2.40
CA PRO A 145 15.38 2.08 -1.88
C PRO A 145 14.41 2.31 -0.71
N TYR A 146 13.21 1.74 -0.83
CA TYR A 146 12.18 1.79 0.19
C TYR A 146 11.88 0.39 0.71
N TYR A 147 12.24 0.15 1.97
CA TYR A 147 11.86 -1.06 2.68
C TYR A 147 10.51 -0.86 3.35
N ILE A 148 9.54 -1.68 2.98
CA ILE A 148 8.20 -1.68 3.54
C ILE A 148 8.24 -2.48 4.85
N ASP A 149 8.21 -1.77 5.98
CA ASP A 149 7.92 -2.42 7.27
C ASP A 149 6.40 -2.64 7.40
N ASP A 150 5.96 -3.83 6.99
CA ASP A 150 4.57 -4.28 7.06
C ASP A 150 4.16 -4.82 8.43
N ALA A 151 5.04 -4.83 9.45
CA ALA A 151 4.72 -5.41 10.75
C ALA A 151 3.53 -4.71 11.43
N LEU A 152 3.49 -3.38 11.36
CA LEU A 152 2.39 -2.59 11.91
C LEU A 152 1.09 -2.85 11.15
N SER A 153 1.11 -2.78 9.82
CA SER A 153 -0.06 -3.03 8.96
C SER A 153 -0.64 -4.44 9.17
N ARG A 154 0.21 -5.46 9.32
CA ARG A 154 -0.22 -6.84 9.63
C ARG A 154 -0.91 -6.94 10.99
N LYS A 155 -0.37 -6.28 12.01
CA LYS A 155 -0.95 -6.27 13.36
C LYS A 155 -2.31 -5.56 13.39
N GLU A 156 -2.45 -4.48 12.64
CA GLU A 156 -3.72 -3.78 12.47
C GLU A 156 -4.76 -4.66 11.77
N LEU A 157 -4.37 -5.38 10.71
CA LEU A 157 -5.24 -6.35 10.03
C LEU A 157 -5.72 -7.44 10.99
N GLU A 158 -4.81 -8.04 11.73
CA GLU A 158 -5.13 -9.11 12.69
C GLU A 158 -6.13 -8.62 13.74
N SER A 159 -5.89 -7.43 14.30
CA SER A 159 -6.80 -6.81 15.28
C SER A 159 -8.16 -6.50 14.66
N PHE A 160 -8.19 -6.00 13.43
CA PHE A 160 -9.42 -5.74 12.70
C PHE A 160 -10.22 -7.04 12.43
N LEU A 161 -9.56 -8.10 11.95
CA LEU A 161 -10.19 -9.40 11.70
C LEU A 161 -10.70 -10.06 12.98
N MET A 162 -9.97 -9.92 14.10
CA MET A 162 -10.41 -10.38 15.41
C MET A 162 -11.72 -9.70 15.82
N ASN A 163 -11.77 -8.37 15.73
CA ASN A 163 -12.97 -7.59 16.04
C ASN A 163 -14.14 -7.96 15.10
N LEU A 164 -13.86 -8.14 13.81
CA LEU A 164 -14.85 -8.57 12.82
C LEU A 164 -15.42 -9.96 13.17
N GLY A 165 -14.57 -10.89 13.58
CA GLY A 165 -14.97 -12.23 14.03
C GLY A 165 -15.88 -12.18 15.26
N ILE A 166 -15.54 -11.35 16.26
CA ILE A 166 -16.38 -11.15 17.45
C ILE A 166 -17.76 -10.61 17.07
N VAL A 167 -17.82 -9.60 16.19
CA VAL A 167 -19.09 -9.04 15.69
C VAL A 167 -19.91 -10.11 14.97
N TYR A 168 -19.27 -10.94 14.13
CA TYR A 168 -19.98 -12.00 13.42
C TYR A 168 -20.53 -13.09 14.32
N ILE A 169 -19.80 -13.52 15.34
CA ILE A 169 -20.29 -14.52 16.29
C ILE A 169 -21.54 -13.98 17.01
N ASN A 170 -21.50 -12.72 17.45
CA ASN A 170 -22.67 -12.06 18.06
C ASN A 170 -23.85 -11.97 17.10
N MET A 171 -23.60 -11.57 15.84
CA MET A 171 -24.64 -11.51 14.81
C MET A 171 -25.26 -12.89 14.54
N LEU A 172 -24.47 -13.95 14.57
CA LEU A 172 -24.92 -15.33 14.34
C LEU A 172 -25.82 -15.80 15.49
N LEU A 173 -25.46 -15.49 16.75
CA LEU A 173 -26.33 -15.74 17.91
C LEU A 173 -27.68 -15.02 17.78
N ILE A 174 -27.66 -13.74 17.41
CA ILE A 174 -28.88 -12.96 17.18
C ILE A 174 -29.72 -13.55 16.04
N ALA A 175 -29.07 -14.00 14.95
CA ALA A 175 -29.75 -14.64 13.83
C ALA A 175 -30.44 -15.95 14.23
N PHE A 176 -29.85 -16.74 15.15
CA PHE A 176 -30.50 -17.93 15.71
C PHE A 176 -31.75 -17.58 16.52
N VAL A 177 -31.69 -16.54 17.35
CA VAL A 177 -32.85 -16.07 18.12
C VAL A 177 -33.99 -15.67 17.17
N PHE A 178 -33.68 -14.86 16.15
CA PHE A 178 -34.68 -14.49 15.14
C PHE A 178 -35.21 -15.69 14.35
N ALA A 179 -34.35 -16.64 13.97
CA ALA A 179 -34.77 -17.84 13.27
C ALA A 179 -35.77 -18.67 14.11
N TYR A 180 -35.54 -18.78 15.42
CA TYR A 180 -36.45 -19.46 16.34
C TYR A 180 -37.82 -18.78 16.40
N PHE A 181 -37.85 -17.46 16.64
CA PHE A 181 -39.10 -16.71 16.70
C PHE A 181 -39.87 -16.75 15.39
N LEU A 182 -39.17 -16.57 14.27
CA LEU A 182 -39.79 -16.56 12.95
C LEU A 182 -40.32 -17.95 12.56
N SER A 183 -39.57 -19.02 12.87
CA SER A 183 -40.05 -20.39 12.69
C SER A 183 -41.30 -20.63 13.52
N ASN A 184 -41.32 -20.25 14.80
CA ASN A 184 -42.49 -20.47 15.65
C ASN A 184 -43.71 -19.68 15.16
N TYR A 185 -43.52 -18.41 14.78
CA TYR A 185 -44.60 -17.54 14.28
C TYR A 185 -45.19 -18.05 12.96
N ILE A 186 -44.35 -18.37 11.97
CA ILE A 186 -44.79 -18.85 10.66
C ILE A 186 -45.42 -20.24 10.77
N THR A 187 -44.75 -21.19 11.46
CA THR A 187 -45.24 -22.56 11.60
C THR A 187 -46.59 -22.59 12.32
N GLN A 188 -46.76 -21.87 13.43
CA GLN A 188 -48.07 -21.80 14.11
C GLN A 188 -49.16 -21.21 13.22
N SER A 189 -48.86 -20.15 12.47
CA SER A 189 -49.81 -19.51 11.57
C SER A 189 -50.24 -20.45 10.44
N LEU A 190 -49.30 -21.14 9.79
CA LEU A 190 -49.59 -22.14 8.76
C LEU A 190 -50.39 -23.33 9.32
N THR A 191 -50.09 -23.77 10.54
CA THR A 191 -50.78 -24.91 11.16
C THR A 191 -52.24 -24.56 11.45
N ARG A 192 -52.51 -23.33 11.93
CA ARG A 192 -53.88 -22.82 12.12
C ARG A 192 -54.66 -22.75 10.81
N ILE A 193 -54.04 -22.25 9.74
CA ILE A 193 -54.65 -22.19 8.41
C ILE A 193 -54.95 -23.61 7.89
N SER A 194 -53.99 -24.53 8.03
CA SER A 194 -54.14 -25.94 7.62
C SER A 194 -55.27 -26.64 8.38
N GLN A 195 -55.36 -26.43 9.69
CA GLN A 195 -56.47 -26.95 10.51
C GLN A 195 -57.82 -26.41 10.06
N ARG A 196 -57.94 -25.10 9.79
CA ARG A 196 -59.19 -24.51 9.28
C ARG A 196 -59.62 -25.11 7.94
N ILE A 197 -58.68 -25.30 7.01
CA ILE A 197 -58.97 -25.93 5.72
C ILE A 197 -59.45 -27.38 5.90
N LYS A 198 -58.84 -28.15 6.81
CA LYS A 198 -59.28 -29.52 7.13
C LYS A 198 -60.68 -29.55 7.75
N THR A 199 -61.00 -28.65 8.67
CA THR A 199 -62.31 -28.60 9.31
C THR A 199 -63.42 -28.16 8.36
N THR A 200 -63.12 -27.29 7.39
CA THR A 200 -64.12 -26.85 6.39
C THR A 200 -64.35 -27.88 5.29
N LYS A 201 -63.43 -28.83 5.07
CA LYS A 201 -63.60 -29.93 4.10
C LYS A 201 -64.35 -31.16 4.63
N LEU A 202 -64.56 -31.25 5.94
CA LEU A 202 -65.19 -32.38 6.62
C LEU A 202 -66.66 -32.12 7.02
N ASN A 203 -67.26 -31.04 6.53
CA ASN A 203 -68.70 -30.76 6.59
C ASN A 203 -69.27 -30.62 5.18
#